data_AF-A0A2E6HE71-F1
#
_entry.id   AF-A0A2E6HE71-F1
#
_cell.length_a   1.000
_cell.length_b   1.000
_cell.length_c   1.000
_cell.angle_alpha   90.00
_cell.angle_beta   90.00
_cell.angle_gamma   90.00
#
_symmetry.space_group_name_H-M   'P 1'
#
loop_
_entity.id
_entity.type
_entity.pdbx_description
1 polymer ?
#
loop_
_entity_poly.entity_id
_entity_poly.type
_entity_poly.pdbx_seq_one_letter_code
_entity_poly.pdbx_strand_id
1 'polypeptide(L)'
;MEKPIRLPNGYVGPVKNKPIELSNRMLLCGSSLEDSGWYVQIERFVQNRYWSKTKALNSTLDYAAIQPTLLQYPDGSIQALCRSKSGRLTESWSTNGGKKWSRMRRSQLPNPNAGADGTVLADGRALLVYNHTLNGRSPLNIAVSTNGKEWEAALVLENQPGEYSYPAVIQTSDGNVHVTYTHNRTNIKHVVIDPSKLKTVTITQGQWPQ
;
A
#
# COMPACT_ATOMS: atom_id res chain seq x y z
N MET A 1 -2.60 30.52 -13.45
CA MET A 1 -2.91 29.19 -12.89
C MET A 1 -4.39 28.91 -13.14
N GLU A 2 -4.74 27.71 -13.61
CA GLU A 2 -6.15 27.33 -13.78
C GLU A 2 -6.85 27.24 -12.42
N LYS A 3 -8.15 27.52 -12.39
CA LYS A 3 -8.95 27.42 -11.16
C LYS A 3 -9.06 25.95 -10.74
N PRO A 4 -8.97 25.61 -9.44
CA PRO A 4 -9.23 24.25 -8.97
C PRO A 4 -10.62 23.77 -9.40
N ILE A 5 -10.70 22.54 -9.93
CA ILE A 5 -11.95 21.91 -10.37
C ILE A 5 -12.25 20.74 -9.44
N ARG A 6 -13.51 20.63 -9.01
CA ARG A 6 -13.97 19.48 -8.20
C ARG A 6 -13.85 18.19 -9.02
N LEU A 7 -13.43 17.11 -8.37
CA LEU A 7 -13.46 15.78 -8.99
C LEU A 7 -14.90 15.40 -9.41
N PRO A 8 -15.08 14.60 -10.48
CA PRO A 8 -16.39 14.11 -10.85
C PRO A 8 -17.06 13.33 -9.71
N ASN A 9 -18.39 13.33 -9.66
CA ASN A 9 -19.12 12.62 -8.60
C ASN A 9 -18.73 11.13 -8.52
N GLY A 10 -18.46 10.65 -7.30
CA GLY A 10 -18.02 9.28 -7.03
C GLY A 10 -16.52 9.02 -7.28
N TYR A 11 -15.74 10.04 -7.60
CA TYR A 11 -14.28 10.00 -7.63
C TYR A 11 -13.73 10.75 -6.42
N VAL A 12 -12.69 10.19 -5.81
CA VAL A 12 -12.05 10.76 -4.61
C VAL A 12 -10.54 10.93 -4.78
N GLY A 13 -9.99 10.48 -5.91
CA GLY A 13 -8.55 10.47 -6.14
C GLY A 13 -7.83 9.46 -5.24
N PRO A 14 -6.50 9.58 -5.11
CA PRO A 14 -5.73 8.69 -4.24
C PRO A 14 -6.14 8.90 -2.78
N VAL A 15 -6.54 7.82 -2.10
CA VAL A 15 -6.93 7.87 -0.68
C VAL A 15 -5.79 7.32 0.16
N LYS A 16 -5.24 8.19 1.02
CA LYS A 16 -4.09 7.96 1.92
C LYS A 16 -2.76 7.75 1.19
N ASN A 17 -2.66 6.79 0.26
CA ASN A 17 -1.41 6.45 -0.41
C ASN A 17 -1.26 7.16 -1.76
N LYS A 18 -0.01 7.43 -2.14
CA LYS A 18 0.36 8.04 -3.43
C LYS A 18 -0.16 7.20 -4.62
N PRO A 19 -0.58 7.85 -5.73
CA PRO A 19 -0.83 7.13 -6.97
C PRO A 19 0.49 6.62 -7.57
N ILE A 20 0.41 5.72 -8.55
CA ILE A 20 1.54 5.35 -9.41
C ILE A 20 1.33 5.90 -10.82
N GLU A 21 2.41 6.32 -11.47
CA GLU A 21 2.39 6.74 -12.88
C GLU A 21 2.79 5.56 -13.77
N LEU A 22 1.90 5.15 -14.67
CA LEU A 22 2.18 4.11 -15.64
C LEU A 22 3.02 4.67 -16.81
N SER A 23 3.66 3.79 -17.58
CA SER A 23 4.52 4.17 -18.72
C SER A 23 3.83 5.03 -19.78
N ASN A 24 2.50 4.97 -19.87
CA ASN A 24 1.67 5.78 -20.75
C ASN A 24 1.22 7.12 -20.12
N ARG A 25 1.88 7.59 -19.05
CA ARG A 25 1.59 8.83 -18.31
C ARG A 25 0.23 8.85 -17.60
N MET A 26 -0.42 7.70 -17.49
CA MET A 26 -1.67 7.56 -16.73
C MET A 26 -1.36 7.44 -15.25
N LEU A 27 -2.00 8.26 -14.42
CA LEU A 27 -1.99 8.06 -12.98
C LEU A 27 -3.02 7.01 -12.60
N LEU A 28 -2.57 6.00 -11.86
CA LEU A 28 -3.40 5.00 -11.22
C LEU A 28 -3.53 5.36 -9.74
N CYS A 29 -4.73 5.76 -9.36
CA CYS A 29 -5.06 6.19 -8.01
C CYS A 29 -5.73 5.05 -7.27
N GLY A 30 -5.09 4.62 -6.18
CA GLY A 30 -5.71 3.72 -5.23
C GLY A 30 -6.74 4.48 -4.40
N SER A 31 -8.03 4.15 -4.56
CA SER A 31 -9.14 4.88 -3.93
C SER A 31 -9.99 3.95 -3.07
N SER A 32 -10.69 4.53 -2.09
CA SER A 32 -11.67 3.80 -1.31
C SER A 32 -12.74 4.71 -0.75
N LEU A 33 -13.94 4.18 -0.57
CA LEU A 33 -15.08 4.87 0.03
C LEU A 33 -15.46 4.19 1.34
N GLU A 34 -15.88 4.99 2.32
CA GLU A 34 -16.09 4.55 3.72
C GLU A 34 -17.51 4.86 4.24
N ASP A 35 -18.26 5.67 3.51
CA ASP A 35 -19.54 6.28 3.88
C ASP A 35 -20.74 5.33 3.82
N SER A 36 -20.70 4.31 2.96
CA SER A 36 -21.78 3.32 2.79
C SER A 36 -21.27 1.88 2.88
N GLY A 37 -20.26 1.67 3.72
CA GLY A 37 -19.48 0.43 3.80
C GLY A 37 -18.15 0.57 3.07
N TRP A 38 -17.20 -0.27 3.46
CA TRP A 38 -15.79 -0.13 3.08
C TRP A 38 -15.49 -0.89 1.79
N TYR A 39 -15.17 -0.16 0.73
CA TYR A 39 -14.74 -0.78 -0.52
C TYR A 39 -13.66 0.02 -1.24
N VAL A 40 -12.85 -0.73 -1.98
CA VAL A 40 -11.77 -0.22 -2.82
C VAL A 40 -12.26 -0.05 -4.24
N GLN A 41 -11.85 1.04 -4.89
CA GLN A 41 -11.95 1.22 -6.34
C GLN A 41 -10.62 1.76 -6.85
N ILE A 42 -10.32 1.51 -8.12
CA ILE A 42 -9.11 2.06 -8.74
C ILE A 42 -9.53 3.10 -9.75
N GLU A 43 -9.08 4.32 -9.52
CA GLU A 43 -9.33 5.47 -10.39
C GLU A 43 -8.12 5.67 -11.31
N ARG A 44 -8.39 6.08 -12.55
CA ARG A 44 -7.38 6.37 -13.56
C ARG A 44 -7.58 7.80 -14.00
N PHE A 45 -6.50 8.56 -13.97
CA PHE A 45 -6.48 9.92 -14.44
C PHE A 45 -5.47 10.06 -15.57
N VAL A 46 -5.93 10.61 -16.69
CA VAL A 46 -5.06 11.08 -17.75
C VAL A 46 -5.01 12.60 -17.63
N GLN A 47 -3.82 13.13 -17.34
CA GLN A 47 -3.63 14.54 -17.05
C GLN A 47 -4.29 15.43 -18.10
N ASN A 48 -5.12 16.38 -17.63
CA ASN A 48 -5.86 17.34 -18.46
C ASN A 48 -6.80 16.71 -19.50
N ARG A 49 -7.20 15.43 -19.34
CA ARG A 49 -8.10 14.76 -20.28
C ARG A 49 -9.34 14.20 -19.59
N TYR A 50 -9.20 13.13 -18.81
CA TYR A 50 -10.38 12.48 -18.21
C TYR A 50 -10.04 11.59 -17.02
N TRP A 51 -11.09 11.31 -16.24
CA TRP A 51 -11.12 10.30 -15.20
C TRP A 51 -11.89 9.07 -15.66
N SER A 52 -11.45 7.88 -15.22
CA SER A 52 -12.22 6.64 -15.32
C SER A 52 -11.98 5.79 -14.08
N LYS A 53 -12.86 4.86 -13.74
CA LYS A 53 -12.65 3.99 -12.57
C LYS A 53 -13.13 2.57 -12.80
N THR A 54 -12.63 1.65 -11.98
CA THR A 54 -13.14 0.29 -11.92
C THR A 54 -14.51 0.25 -11.23
N LYS A 55 -15.19 -0.90 -11.32
CA LYS A 55 -16.14 -1.30 -10.28
C LYS A 55 -15.40 -1.49 -8.94
N ALA A 56 -16.14 -1.57 -7.84
CA ALA A 56 -15.57 -1.91 -6.56
C ALA A 56 -14.80 -3.26 -6.62
N LEU A 57 -13.63 -3.32 -6.01
CA LEU A 57 -12.79 -4.53 -5.97
C LEU A 57 -13.26 -5.54 -4.92
N ASN A 58 -14.10 -5.11 -3.98
CA ASN A 58 -14.75 -5.91 -2.96
C ASN A 58 -16.18 -5.40 -2.73
N SER A 59 -17.04 -6.26 -2.19
CA SER A 59 -18.32 -5.82 -1.64
C SER A 59 -18.16 -5.30 -0.21
N THR A 60 -19.15 -4.55 0.26
CA THR A 60 -19.20 -4.04 1.64
C THR A 60 -19.38 -5.15 2.68
N LEU A 61 -19.83 -6.34 2.26
CA LEU A 61 -20.00 -7.53 3.09
C LEU A 61 -18.76 -8.43 3.14
N ASP A 62 -17.77 -8.20 2.27
CA ASP A 62 -16.52 -8.96 2.25
C ASP A 62 -15.57 -8.46 3.38
N TYR A 63 -14.28 -8.28 3.05
CA TYR A 63 -13.21 -7.96 3.99
C TYR A 63 -13.31 -6.55 4.61
N ALA A 64 -14.23 -5.70 4.14
CA ALA A 64 -14.26 -4.27 4.44
C ALA A 64 -12.85 -3.66 4.25
N ALA A 65 -12.37 -3.64 3.01
CA ALA A 65 -11.01 -3.21 2.67
C ALA A 65 -11.01 -1.75 2.18
N ILE A 66 -9.96 -1.01 2.52
CA ILE A 66 -9.75 0.40 2.14
C ILE A 66 -8.27 0.78 2.07
N GLN A 67 -7.99 2.00 1.60
CA GLN A 67 -6.65 2.63 1.56
C GLN A 67 -5.60 1.75 0.86
N PRO A 68 -5.81 1.45 -0.44
CA PRO A 68 -4.90 0.61 -1.22
C PRO A 68 -3.50 1.22 -1.35
N THR A 69 -2.47 0.42 -1.15
CA THR A 69 -1.09 0.63 -1.60
C THR A 69 -0.94 -0.04 -2.95
N LEU A 70 -0.48 0.70 -3.97
CA LEU A 70 -0.22 0.16 -5.30
C LEU A 70 1.27 -0.13 -5.49
N LEU A 71 1.58 -1.36 -5.92
CA LEU A 71 2.93 -1.83 -6.21
C LEU A 71 2.98 -2.31 -7.65
N GLN A 72 3.74 -1.64 -8.51
CA GLN A 72 3.92 -2.04 -9.92
C GLN A 72 5.26 -2.75 -10.09
N TYR A 73 5.21 -4.04 -10.43
CA TYR A 73 6.38 -4.88 -10.59
C TYR A 73 7.01 -4.71 -11.99
N PRO A 74 8.28 -5.14 -12.19
CA PRO A 74 8.97 -5.02 -13.47
C PRO A 74 8.27 -5.70 -14.65
N ASP A 75 7.50 -6.76 -14.40
CA ASP A 75 6.70 -7.46 -15.41
C ASP A 75 5.43 -6.68 -15.83
N GLY A 76 5.20 -5.50 -15.25
CA GLY A 76 4.03 -4.65 -15.49
C GLY A 76 2.78 -5.07 -14.71
N SER A 77 2.86 -6.14 -13.90
CA SER A 77 1.79 -6.49 -12.98
C SER A 77 1.68 -5.45 -11.87
N ILE A 78 0.47 -5.25 -11.37
CA ILE A 78 0.17 -4.27 -10.33
C ILE A 78 -0.58 -4.98 -9.22
N GLN A 79 -0.05 -4.92 -8.00
CA GLN A 79 -0.71 -5.38 -6.80
C GLN A 79 -1.32 -4.19 -6.06
N ALA A 80 -2.56 -4.36 -5.60
CA ALA A 80 -3.20 -3.47 -4.64
C ALA A 80 -3.26 -4.19 -3.29
N LEU A 81 -2.51 -3.70 -2.30
CA LEU A 81 -2.56 -4.16 -0.91
C LEU A 81 -3.40 -3.22 -0.07
N CYS A 82 -4.39 -3.72 0.65
CA CYS A 82 -5.36 -2.89 1.37
C CYS A 82 -5.40 -3.28 2.84
N ARG A 83 -5.57 -2.30 3.73
CA ARG A 83 -5.96 -2.60 5.11
C ARG A 83 -7.41 -3.09 5.11
N SER A 84 -7.74 -3.99 6.03
CA SER A 84 -9.06 -4.61 6.09
C SER A 84 -9.47 -4.94 7.52
N LYS A 85 -10.77 -5.20 7.74
CA LYS A 85 -11.28 -5.69 9.03
C LYS A 85 -11.05 -7.21 9.24
N SER A 86 -10.30 -7.86 8.35
CA SER A 86 -10.15 -9.32 8.34
C SER A 86 -8.93 -9.86 9.11
N GLY A 87 -8.20 -8.99 9.83
CA GLY A 87 -6.98 -9.33 10.57
C GLY A 87 -5.73 -9.50 9.71
N ARG A 88 -5.84 -9.27 8.39
CA ARG A 88 -4.77 -9.39 7.40
C ARG A 88 -4.86 -8.26 6.39
N LEU A 89 -3.75 -7.92 5.74
CA LEU A 89 -3.82 -7.16 4.50
C LEU A 89 -4.53 -8.00 3.45
N THR A 90 -5.39 -7.36 2.66
CA THR A 90 -5.99 -7.99 1.48
C THR A 90 -5.26 -7.55 0.23
N GLU A 91 -5.33 -8.38 -0.81
CA GLU A 91 -4.67 -8.12 -2.08
C GLU A 91 -5.59 -8.35 -3.27
N SER A 92 -5.32 -7.62 -4.35
CA SER A 92 -5.88 -7.83 -5.68
C SER A 92 -4.83 -7.47 -6.74
N TRP A 93 -4.86 -8.14 -7.88
CA TRP A 93 -3.82 -8.05 -8.90
C TRP A 93 -4.38 -7.62 -10.25
N SER A 94 -3.62 -6.81 -10.98
CA SER A 94 -3.88 -6.46 -12.37
C SER A 94 -2.68 -6.79 -13.25
N THR A 95 -2.92 -7.41 -14.40
CA THR A 95 -1.90 -7.74 -15.41
C THR A 95 -2.13 -7.00 -16.73
N ASN A 96 -3.01 -5.99 -16.73
CA ASN A 96 -3.41 -5.27 -17.94
C ASN A 96 -3.45 -3.75 -17.75
N GLY A 97 -2.46 -3.21 -17.04
CA GLY A 97 -2.31 -1.77 -16.78
C GLY A 97 -3.41 -1.23 -15.86
N GLY A 98 -3.81 -2.01 -14.86
CA GLY A 98 -4.81 -1.61 -13.88
C GLY A 98 -6.24 -1.63 -14.40
N LYS A 99 -6.53 -2.15 -15.62
CA LYS A 99 -7.86 -2.12 -16.26
C LYS A 99 -8.86 -3.07 -15.61
N LYS A 100 -8.44 -4.31 -15.39
CA LYS A 100 -9.19 -5.35 -14.67
C LYS A 100 -8.33 -5.86 -13.52
N TRP A 101 -9.02 -6.35 -12.49
CA TRP A 101 -8.42 -6.76 -11.24
C TRP A 101 -8.94 -8.15 -10.87
N SER A 102 -8.08 -8.96 -10.27
CA SER A 102 -8.45 -10.25 -9.72
C SER A 102 -9.44 -10.07 -8.56
N ARG A 103 -10.19 -11.13 -8.24
CA ARG A 103 -10.96 -11.15 -6.99
C ARG A 103 -10.03 -10.85 -5.81
N MET A 104 -10.45 -9.96 -4.92
CA MET A 104 -9.70 -9.64 -3.70
C MET A 104 -9.62 -10.88 -2.79
N ARG A 105 -8.48 -11.09 -2.14
CA ARG A 105 -8.24 -12.19 -1.19
C ARG A 105 -7.42 -11.69 0.00
N ARG A 106 -7.32 -12.47 1.06
CA ARG A 106 -6.37 -12.22 2.15
C ARG A 106 -4.95 -12.56 1.69
N SER A 107 -3.99 -11.71 2.04
CA SER A 107 -2.57 -12.02 1.93
C SER A 107 -2.07 -12.84 3.13
N GLN A 108 -0.80 -13.24 3.09
CA GLN A 108 -0.14 -13.89 4.22
C GLN A 108 0.23 -12.94 5.37
N LEU A 109 0.10 -11.62 5.17
CA LEU A 109 0.55 -10.60 6.12
C LEU A 109 -0.53 -10.27 7.15
N PRO A 110 -0.28 -10.51 8.46
CA PRO A 110 -1.19 -10.06 9.51
C PRO A 110 -1.23 -8.52 9.54
N ASN A 111 -2.39 -7.96 9.84
CA ASN A 111 -2.53 -6.51 9.99
C ASN A 111 -3.74 -6.17 10.88
N PRO A 112 -3.60 -5.22 11.82
CA PRO A 112 -4.63 -4.86 12.78
C PRO A 112 -5.62 -3.82 12.21
N ASN A 113 -5.89 -3.86 10.90
CA ASN A 113 -6.55 -2.78 10.16
C ASN A 113 -5.81 -1.43 10.28
N ALA A 114 -4.47 -1.46 10.21
CA ALA A 114 -3.61 -0.27 10.19
C ALA A 114 -3.23 0.10 8.76
N GLY A 115 -3.04 1.39 8.51
CA GLY A 115 -2.53 1.86 7.21
C GLY A 115 -1.17 1.27 6.89
N ALA A 116 -0.98 0.86 5.64
CA ALA A 116 0.30 0.42 5.09
C ALA A 116 0.66 1.31 3.89
N ASP A 117 1.94 1.40 3.56
CA ASP A 117 2.44 1.98 2.31
C ASP A 117 3.73 1.29 1.92
N GLY A 118 4.06 1.36 0.63
CA GLY A 118 5.23 0.71 0.07
C GLY A 118 5.56 1.26 -1.30
N THR A 119 6.63 0.74 -1.88
CA THR A 119 7.02 1.02 -3.26
C THR A 119 7.77 -0.17 -3.83
N VAL A 120 7.77 -0.31 -5.15
CA VAL A 120 8.67 -1.24 -5.83
C VAL A 120 9.98 -0.49 -6.05
N LEU A 121 11.06 -1.06 -5.50
CA LEU A 121 12.40 -0.53 -5.55
C LEU A 121 12.96 -0.60 -6.97
N ALA A 122 13.99 0.19 -7.24
CA ALA A 122 14.73 0.19 -8.50
C ALA A 122 15.32 -1.19 -8.88
N ASP A 123 15.56 -2.05 -7.89
CA ASP A 123 16.01 -3.44 -8.10
C ASP A 123 14.87 -4.44 -8.35
N GLY A 124 13.62 -3.96 -8.42
CA GLY A 124 12.43 -4.75 -8.71
C GLY A 124 11.75 -5.39 -7.49
N ARG A 125 12.35 -5.31 -6.29
CA ARG A 125 11.71 -5.80 -5.05
C ARG A 125 10.65 -4.82 -4.58
N ALA A 126 9.50 -5.31 -4.14
CA ALA A 126 8.57 -4.53 -3.33
C ALA A 126 9.12 -4.37 -1.90
N LEU A 127 9.05 -3.15 -1.37
CA LEU A 127 9.26 -2.84 0.05
C LEU A 127 7.95 -2.30 0.64
N LEU A 128 7.51 -2.88 1.76
CA LEU A 128 6.25 -2.54 2.42
C LEU A 128 6.49 -2.21 3.90
N VAL A 129 5.93 -1.09 4.33
CA VAL A 129 5.90 -0.68 5.74
C VAL A 129 4.48 -0.86 6.27
N TYR A 130 4.34 -1.65 7.34
CA TYR A 130 3.05 -2.00 7.95
C TYR A 130 3.22 -2.51 9.38
N ASN A 131 2.13 -2.64 10.13
CA ASN A 131 2.16 -3.25 11.46
C ASN A 131 1.95 -4.77 11.35
N HIS A 132 2.98 -5.56 11.66
CA HIS A 132 2.92 -7.03 11.66
C HIS A 132 2.34 -7.55 12.98
N THR A 133 1.03 -7.38 13.16
CA THR A 133 0.29 -7.81 14.36
C THR A 133 -1.18 -7.97 14.05
N LEU A 134 -1.91 -8.67 14.90
CA LEU A 134 -3.38 -8.75 14.83
C LEU A 134 -4.05 -7.60 15.58
N ASN A 135 -3.36 -6.97 16.55
CA ASN A 135 -3.93 -5.95 17.42
C ASN A 135 -2.97 -4.77 17.62
N GLY A 136 -3.51 -3.57 17.84
CA GLY A 136 -2.72 -2.37 18.14
C GLY A 136 -2.04 -1.74 16.93
N ARG A 137 -0.99 -0.96 17.20
CA ARG A 137 -0.21 -0.18 16.23
C ARG A 137 1.30 -0.29 16.49
N SER A 138 1.71 -1.39 17.10
CA SER A 138 3.10 -1.78 17.34
C SER A 138 3.20 -3.32 17.26
N PRO A 139 4.25 -3.89 16.65
CA PRO A 139 5.38 -3.21 16.01
C PRO A 139 5.04 -2.49 14.70
N LEU A 140 5.95 -1.64 14.22
CA LEU A 140 5.99 -1.15 12.84
C LEU A 140 7.16 -1.81 12.11
N ASN A 141 6.88 -2.46 10.99
CA ASN A 141 7.77 -3.39 10.33
C ASN A 141 8.02 -3.00 8.88
N ILE A 142 9.14 -3.47 8.34
CA ILE A 142 9.47 -3.45 6.91
C ILE A 142 9.58 -4.89 6.42
N ALA A 143 8.75 -5.27 5.47
CA ALA A 143 8.90 -6.51 4.73
C ALA A 143 9.27 -6.22 3.27
N VAL A 144 9.97 -7.15 2.64
CA VAL A 144 10.31 -7.09 1.21
C VAL A 144 9.80 -8.32 0.47
N SER A 145 9.56 -8.20 -0.83
CA SER A 145 9.13 -9.30 -1.67
C SER A 145 9.60 -9.12 -3.11
N THR A 146 10.02 -10.19 -3.77
CA THR A 146 10.35 -10.18 -5.21
C THR A 146 9.11 -10.40 -6.10
N ASN A 147 8.03 -10.96 -5.55
CA ASN A 147 6.86 -11.41 -6.31
C ASN A 147 5.51 -10.93 -5.74
N GLY A 148 5.54 -10.17 -4.65
CA GLY A 148 4.38 -9.66 -3.91
C GLY A 148 3.55 -10.69 -3.15
N LYS A 149 3.88 -11.97 -3.25
CA LYS A 149 3.11 -13.08 -2.66
C LYS A 149 3.82 -13.67 -1.45
N GLU A 150 5.12 -13.87 -1.58
CA GLU A 150 6.01 -14.36 -0.53
C GLU A 150 6.81 -13.19 -0.01
N TRP A 151 6.74 -12.98 1.30
CA TRP A 151 7.34 -11.81 1.94
C TRP A 151 8.41 -12.23 2.92
N GLU A 152 9.47 -11.44 2.97
CA GLU A 152 10.59 -11.61 3.90
C GLU A 152 10.61 -10.45 4.89
N ALA A 153 10.82 -10.76 6.16
CA ALA A 153 11.03 -9.78 7.20
C ALA A 153 12.40 -9.12 7.01
N ALA A 154 12.44 -7.80 6.99
CA ALA A 154 13.67 -7.04 6.72
C ALA A 154 14.10 -6.15 7.89
N LEU A 155 13.15 -5.45 8.54
CA LEU A 155 13.46 -4.53 9.64
C LEU A 155 12.26 -4.32 10.56
N VAL A 156 12.52 -4.12 11.85
CA VAL A 156 11.53 -3.60 12.80
C VAL A 156 11.89 -2.15 13.09
N LEU A 157 11.07 -1.21 12.61
CA LEU A 157 11.27 0.23 12.85
C LEU A 157 10.98 0.61 14.29
N GLU A 158 9.92 0.03 14.85
CA GLU A 158 9.46 0.29 16.20
C GLU A 158 8.96 -1.01 16.82
N ASN A 159 9.40 -1.31 18.04
CA ASN A 159 9.04 -2.54 18.77
C ASN A 159 8.57 -2.28 20.21
N GLN A 160 8.46 -1.01 20.61
CA GLN A 160 7.98 -0.64 21.94
C GLN A 160 6.46 -0.47 21.94
N PRO A 161 5.78 -0.55 23.09
CA PRO A 161 4.37 -0.17 23.18
C PRO A 161 4.16 1.26 22.68
N GLY A 162 3.21 1.47 21.76
CA GLY A 162 2.98 2.78 21.17
C GLY A 162 1.99 2.76 20.00
N GLU A 163 1.77 3.95 19.44
CA GLU A 163 0.94 4.14 18.25
C GLU A 163 1.79 4.58 17.05
N TYR A 164 2.19 3.62 16.22
CA TYR A 164 2.95 3.86 15.00
C TYR A 164 2.09 3.59 13.78
N SER A 165 1.73 4.63 13.04
CA SER A 165 0.66 4.56 12.04
C SER A 165 0.96 5.40 10.80
N TYR A 166 0.19 5.16 9.74
CA TYR A 166 0.16 5.95 8.51
C TYR A 166 1.55 6.16 7.88
N PRO A 167 2.28 5.07 7.57
CA PRO A 167 3.54 5.20 6.87
C PRO A 167 3.34 5.82 5.48
N ALA A 168 4.31 6.62 5.03
CA ALA A 168 4.49 7.02 3.64
C ALA A 168 5.91 6.64 3.21
N VAL A 169 6.03 6.00 2.05
CA VAL A 169 7.27 5.35 1.60
C VAL A 169 7.61 5.81 0.20
N ILE A 170 8.82 6.30 -0.03
CA ILE A 170 9.34 6.59 -1.37
C ILE A 170 10.79 6.10 -1.47
N GLN A 171 11.21 5.75 -2.69
CA GLN A 171 12.64 5.60 -2.99
C GLN A 171 13.10 6.83 -3.77
N THR A 172 14.22 7.41 -3.34
CA THR A 172 14.85 8.56 -4.00
C THR A 172 15.88 8.11 -5.02
N SER A 173 16.31 9.04 -5.89
CA SER A 173 17.24 8.75 -7.00
C SER A 173 18.65 8.32 -6.56
N ASP A 174 19.01 8.55 -5.30
CA ASP A 174 20.23 8.04 -4.66
C ASP A 174 20.10 6.57 -4.22
N GLY A 175 18.95 5.94 -4.47
CA GLY A 175 18.67 4.54 -4.14
C GLY A 175 18.16 4.33 -2.71
N ASN A 176 18.18 5.35 -1.85
CA ASN A 176 17.69 5.23 -0.47
C ASN A 176 16.17 5.25 -0.41
N VAL A 177 15.63 4.59 0.61
CA VAL A 177 14.19 4.55 0.91
C VAL A 177 13.91 5.48 2.07
N HIS A 178 13.06 6.47 1.83
CA HIS A 178 12.58 7.40 2.84
C HIS A 178 11.22 6.93 3.35
N VAL A 179 11.10 6.82 4.67
CA VAL A 179 9.85 6.45 5.33
C VAL A 179 9.50 7.52 6.35
N THR A 180 8.28 8.04 6.28
CA THR A 180 7.69 8.87 7.34
C THR A 180 6.50 8.18 7.95
N TYR A 181 6.24 8.39 9.24
CA TYR A 181 5.08 7.81 9.93
C TYR A 181 4.70 8.62 11.16
N THR A 182 3.44 8.52 11.56
CA THR A 182 2.95 9.03 12.84
C THR A 182 3.56 8.22 13.98
N HIS A 183 4.18 8.89 14.94
CA HIS A 183 4.76 8.28 16.13
C HIS A 183 4.05 8.83 17.38
N ASN A 184 3.30 7.97 18.05
CA ASN A 184 2.49 8.26 19.24
C ASN A 184 1.51 9.43 19.07
N ARG A 185 1.12 9.75 17.83
CA ARG A 185 0.25 10.90 17.47
C ARG A 185 0.74 12.27 17.91
N THR A 186 1.98 12.39 18.35
CA THR A 186 2.58 13.66 18.78
C THR A 186 3.60 14.19 17.78
N ASN A 187 4.19 13.32 16.96
CA ASN A 187 5.16 13.71 15.96
C ASN A 187 5.08 12.85 14.70
N ILE A 188 5.72 13.33 13.64
CA ILE A 188 6.05 12.54 12.45
C ILE A 188 7.53 12.18 12.54
N LYS A 189 7.84 10.89 12.55
CA LYS A 189 9.22 10.40 12.49
C LYS A 189 9.60 10.14 11.04
N HIS A 190 10.84 10.48 10.68
CA HIS A 190 11.42 10.22 9.36
C HIS A 190 12.64 9.30 9.54
N VAL A 191 12.72 8.26 8.73
CA VAL A 191 13.87 7.34 8.67
C VAL A 191 14.32 7.19 7.22
N VAL A 192 15.63 7.01 7.05
CA VAL A 192 16.27 6.74 5.75
C VAL A 192 16.90 5.37 5.83
N ILE A 193 16.59 4.53 4.85
CA ILE A 193 17.03 3.13 4.79
C ILE A 193 17.80 2.93 3.50
N ASP A 194 18.98 2.34 3.61
CA ASP A 194 19.73 1.83 2.47
C ASP A 194 19.25 0.39 2.18
N PRO A 195 18.44 0.18 1.12
CA PRO A 195 17.82 -1.12 0.86
C PRO A 195 18.83 -2.20 0.45
N SER A 196 20.07 -1.84 0.09
CA SER A 196 21.13 -2.80 -0.24
C SER A 196 21.70 -3.49 0.99
N LYS A 197 21.52 -2.90 2.18
CA LYS A 197 22.00 -3.43 3.47
C LYS A 197 20.98 -4.28 4.21
N LEU A 198 19.75 -4.39 3.69
CA LEU A 198 18.70 -5.17 4.31
C LEU A 198 19.07 -6.66 4.27
N LYS A 199 19.13 -7.28 5.45
CA LYS A 199 19.17 -8.73 5.59
C LYS A 199 17.74 -9.21 5.82
N THR A 200 17.35 -10.26 5.11
CA THR A 200 15.96 -10.68 5.06
C THR A 200 15.81 -12.15 5.46
N VAL A 201 14.67 -12.46 6.06
CA VAL A 201 14.32 -13.83 6.48
C VAL A 201 12.86 -14.08 6.09
N THR A 202 12.57 -15.22 5.48
CA THR A 202 11.22 -15.58 5.03
C THR A 202 10.20 -15.54 6.18
N ILE A 203 9.07 -14.85 5.97
CA ILE A 203 7.93 -14.87 6.89
C ILE A 203 7.17 -16.18 6.66
N THR A 204 7.27 -17.09 7.62
CA THR A 204 6.59 -18.39 7.54
C THR A 204 5.28 -18.35 8.29
N GLN A 205 4.18 -18.76 7.65
CA GLN A 205 2.84 -18.80 8.26
C GLN A 205 2.38 -17.47 8.89
N GLY A 206 2.87 -16.34 8.35
CA GLY A 206 2.56 -15.00 8.87
C GLY A 206 3.16 -14.72 10.24
N GLN A 207 4.23 -15.40 10.63
CA GLN A 207 5.00 -15.12 11.84
C GLN A 207 6.27 -14.34 11.51
N TRP A 208 6.53 -13.28 12.26
CA TRP A 208 7.80 -12.56 12.19
C TRP A 208 8.91 -13.45 12.77
N PRO A 209 10.06 -13.59 12.10
CA PRO A 209 11.18 -14.38 12.61
C PRO A 209 11.77 -13.75 13.88
N GLN A 210 12.23 -14.60 14.81
CA GLN A 210 12.90 -14.19 16.04
C GLN A 210 14.36 -13.79 15.81
#